data_AF-A0A8T5U5R2-F1
#
_entry.id   AF-A0A8T5U5R2-F1
#
_cell.length_a   1.000
_cell.length_b   1.000
_cell.length_c   1.000
_cell.angle_alpha   90.00
_cell.angle_beta   90.00
_cell.angle_gamma   90.00
#
_symmetry.space_group_name_H-M   'P 1'
#
loop_
_entity.id
_entity.type
_entity.pdbx_description
1 polymer ?
#
loop_
_entity_poly.entity_id
_entity_poly.type
_entity_poly.pdbx_seq_one_letter_code
_entity_poly.pdbx_strand_id
1 'polypeptide(L)'
;MVFNLITLPITILFIAIGFGQLFFAIKLKKEFPKNHIFINSFIIFLLWIISGVLYPYFYPLDNESVRFHQSFSMSIICIFAPLLVFLILVYQSKVVLKDKPELRENRTIIKFLEKYDYMNVNQINNKSYSLRTDFHRKIFHLLPGLVIIILRIFAINIWEGLWNADQVYGVSGYEYGMFLILTIGYTGVVLFAALDFIRLSFIFEKSNIYSLLPDCLSNLLIKTLKRNENYEFTKNTVLVLSLVPMLFFYHLGSLLPLL
;
A
#
# COMPACT_ATOMS: atom_id res chain seq x y z
N MET A 1 -1.33 26.69 -4.54
CA MET A 1 -1.72 25.33 -4.97
C MET A 1 -2.59 25.45 -6.19
N VAL A 2 -2.33 24.63 -7.21
CA VAL A 2 -3.13 24.54 -8.43
C VAL A 2 -3.86 23.20 -8.41
N PHE A 3 -5.11 23.17 -8.85
CA PHE A 3 -5.84 21.91 -9.01
C PHE A 3 -5.46 21.27 -10.34
N ASN A 4 -4.79 20.11 -10.29
CA ASN A 4 -4.25 19.46 -11.48
C ASN A 4 -5.21 18.40 -12.05
N LEU A 5 -6.01 18.76 -13.06
CA LEU A 5 -7.00 17.89 -13.70
C LEU A 5 -6.43 16.54 -14.21
N ILE A 6 -5.18 16.53 -14.67
CA ILE A 6 -4.47 15.34 -15.17
C ILE A 6 -4.42 14.23 -14.10
N THR A 7 -4.46 14.61 -12.83
CA THR A 7 -4.34 13.67 -11.70
C THR A 7 -5.68 13.13 -11.20
N LEU A 8 -6.81 13.60 -11.75
CA LEU A 8 -8.15 13.15 -11.37
C LEU A 8 -8.36 11.62 -11.43
N PRO A 9 -7.77 10.86 -12.38
CA PRO A 9 -7.86 9.40 -12.37
C PRO A 9 -7.38 8.75 -11.07
N ILE A 10 -6.37 9.34 -10.40
CA ILE A 10 -5.86 8.84 -9.12
C ILE A 10 -6.92 9.05 -8.03
N THR A 11 -7.56 10.22 -7.99
CA THR A 11 -8.67 10.50 -7.07
C THR A 11 -9.81 9.50 -7.26
N ILE A 12 -10.22 9.25 -8.51
CA ILE A 12 -11.27 8.28 -8.83
C ILE A 12 -10.88 6.87 -8.38
N LEU A 13 -9.65 6.45 -8.67
CA LEU A 13 -9.14 5.14 -8.24
C LEU A 13 -9.16 4.99 -6.70
N PHE A 14 -8.70 6.01 -5.98
CA PHE A 14 -8.64 5.98 -4.51
C PHE A 14 -10.03 5.94 -3.89
N ILE A 15 -10.98 6.70 -4.45
CA ILE A 15 -12.39 6.64 -4.03
C ILE A 15 -12.95 5.24 -4.29
N ALA A 16 -12.73 4.67 -5.48
CA ALA A 16 -13.20 3.34 -5.84
C ALA A 16 -12.63 2.24 -4.91
N ILE A 17 -11.31 2.29 -4.63
CA ILE A 17 -10.67 1.36 -3.69
C ILE A 17 -11.23 1.55 -2.27
N GLY A 18 -11.41 2.80 -1.82
CA GLY A 18 -12.00 3.10 -0.52
C GLY A 18 -13.38 2.44 -0.36
N PHE A 19 -14.27 2.64 -1.33
CA PHE A 19 -15.58 1.99 -1.32
C PHE A 19 -15.49 0.46 -1.40
N GLY A 20 -14.55 -0.08 -2.18
CA GLY A 20 -14.26 -1.52 -2.20
C GLY A 20 -13.86 -2.06 -0.82
N GLN A 21 -12.99 -1.35 -0.09
CA GLN A 21 -12.60 -1.74 1.26
C GLN A 21 -13.75 -1.61 2.25
N LEU A 22 -14.58 -0.56 2.15
CA LEU A 22 -15.77 -0.42 2.99
C LEU A 22 -16.75 -1.59 2.77
N PHE A 23 -16.95 -2.01 1.51
CA PHE A 23 -17.77 -3.17 1.19
C PHE A 23 -17.23 -4.46 1.82
N PHE A 24 -15.91 -4.70 1.71
CA PHE A 24 -15.26 -5.82 2.40
C PHE A 24 -15.40 -5.74 3.91
N ALA A 25 -15.28 -4.54 4.51
CA ALA A 25 -15.40 -4.32 5.95
C ALA A 25 -16.79 -4.65 6.49
N ILE A 26 -17.84 -4.23 5.77
CA ILE A 26 -19.23 -4.55 6.13
C ILE A 26 -19.43 -6.06 6.12
N LYS A 27 -18.93 -6.74 5.10
CA LYS A 27 -19.05 -8.20 4.99
C LYS A 27 -18.23 -8.93 6.06
N LEU A 28 -16.99 -8.50 6.33
CA LEU A 28 -16.16 -9.03 7.41
C LEU A 28 -16.83 -8.87 8.77
N LYS A 29 -17.49 -7.72 9.03
CA LYS A 29 -18.21 -7.51 10.29
C LYS A 29 -19.38 -8.48 10.46
N LYS A 30 -20.06 -8.83 9.36
CA LYS A 30 -21.17 -9.79 9.36
C LYS A 30 -20.68 -11.22 9.63
N GLU A 31 -19.63 -11.65 8.94
CA GLU A 31 -19.10 -13.03 9.04
C GLU A 31 -18.29 -13.24 10.34
N PHE A 32 -17.53 -12.24 10.78
CA PHE A 32 -16.62 -12.33 11.93
C PHE A 32 -16.85 -11.21 12.95
N PRO A 33 -18.04 -11.12 13.58
CA PRO A 33 -18.42 -9.98 14.41
C PRO A 33 -17.55 -9.79 15.65
N LYS A 34 -16.97 -10.87 16.19
CA LYS A 34 -16.09 -10.87 17.37
C LYS A 34 -14.63 -10.56 17.04
N ASN A 35 -14.18 -10.86 15.82
CA ASN A 35 -12.78 -10.76 15.42
C ASN A 35 -12.49 -9.47 14.64
N HIS A 36 -13.49 -8.91 13.95
CA HIS A 36 -13.34 -7.72 13.12
C HIS A 36 -13.74 -6.42 13.84
N ILE A 37 -12.82 -5.46 13.87
CA ILE A 37 -13.06 -4.10 14.39
C ILE A 37 -13.45 -3.18 13.23
N PHE A 38 -14.76 -2.97 13.05
CA PHE A 38 -15.29 -2.16 11.94
C PHE A 38 -14.79 -0.71 11.95
N ILE A 39 -14.60 -0.12 13.13
CA ILE A 39 -14.12 1.26 13.29
C ILE A 39 -12.76 1.43 12.61
N ASN A 40 -11.85 0.46 12.73
CA ASN A 40 -10.55 0.51 12.08
C ASN A 40 -10.73 0.58 10.56
N SER A 41 -11.55 -0.30 9.99
CA SER A 41 -11.82 -0.32 8.55
C SER A 41 -12.50 0.96 8.05
N PHE A 42 -13.39 1.55 8.86
CA PHE A 42 -14.03 2.83 8.52
C PHE A 42 -13.03 3.99 8.51
N ILE A 43 -12.08 4.03 9.45
CA ILE A 43 -10.99 5.00 9.43
C ILE A 43 -10.14 4.83 8.16
N ILE A 44 -9.84 3.60 7.77
CA ILE A 44 -9.09 3.32 6.53
C ILE A 44 -9.84 3.84 5.31
N PHE A 45 -11.16 3.60 5.24
CA PHE A 45 -12.01 4.18 4.19
C PHE A 45 -11.88 5.70 4.13
N LEU A 46 -12.01 6.41 5.25
CA LEU A 46 -11.84 7.88 5.27
C LEU A 46 -10.46 8.31 4.80
N LEU A 47 -9.41 7.60 5.22
CA LEU A 47 -8.04 7.87 4.79
C LEU A 47 -7.84 7.70 3.28
N TRP A 48 -8.50 6.73 2.65
CA TRP A 48 -8.51 6.60 1.18
C TRP A 48 -9.16 7.79 0.50
N ILE A 49 -10.34 8.22 0.98
CA ILE A 49 -11.06 9.37 0.42
C ILE A 49 -10.21 10.65 0.55
N ILE A 50 -9.69 10.91 1.74
CA ILE A 50 -8.85 12.09 2.00
C ILE A 50 -7.60 12.04 1.11
N SER A 51 -6.91 10.90 1.03
CA SER A 51 -5.69 10.78 0.21
C SER A 51 -5.98 10.98 -1.27
N GLY A 52 -7.10 10.47 -1.77
CA GLY A 52 -7.52 10.69 -3.15
C GLY A 52 -7.85 12.15 -3.45
N VAL A 53 -8.59 12.82 -2.57
CA VAL A 53 -9.02 14.22 -2.72
C VAL A 53 -7.85 15.19 -2.60
N LEU A 54 -6.86 14.90 -1.75
CA LEU A 54 -5.68 15.75 -1.60
C LEU A 54 -4.69 15.62 -2.77
N TYR A 55 -4.70 14.49 -3.51
CA TYR A 55 -3.71 14.23 -4.55
C TYR A 55 -3.51 15.37 -5.56
N PRO A 56 -4.58 15.94 -6.16
CA PRO A 56 -4.45 16.97 -7.18
C PRO A 56 -3.80 18.27 -6.73
N TYR A 57 -3.66 18.47 -5.42
CA TYR A 57 -3.18 19.71 -4.81
C TYR A 57 -1.70 19.65 -4.38
N PHE A 58 -1.04 18.49 -4.45
CA PHE A 58 0.36 18.36 -4.01
C PHE A 58 1.39 19.07 -4.89
N TYR A 59 1.06 19.34 -6.15
CA TYR A 59 1.97 20.00 -7.07
C TYR A 59 1.71 21.52 -7.02
N PRO A 60 2.72 22.34 -6.64
CA PRO A 60 2.52 23.77 -6.43
C PRO A 60 2.41 24.57 -7.74
N LEU A 61 3.02 24.06 -8.81
CA LEU A 61 3.11 24.69 -10.14
C LEU A 61 2.48 23.79 -11.20
N ASP A 62 1.99 24.41 -12.28
CA ASP A 62 1.42 23.74 -13.44
C ASP A 62 2.15 24.19 -14.71
N ASN A 63 3.28 23.54 -15.00
CA ASN A 63 4.10 23.75 -16.21
C ASN A 63 4.28 22.43 -16.98
N GLU A 64 4.77 22.47 -18.22
CA GLU A 64 4.88 21.28 -19.07
C GLU A 64 5.73 20.16 -18.45
N SER A 65 6.87 20.50 -17.86
CA SER A 65 7.76 19.52 -17.22
C SER A 65 7.10 18.85 -16.01
N VAL A 66 6.39 19.61 -15.18
CA VAL A 66 5.64 19.07 -14.03
C VAL A 66 4.46 18.22 -14.51
N ARG A 67 3.72 18.66 -15.54
CA ARG A 67 2.63 17.88 -16.16
C ARG A 67 3.10 16.54 -16.70
N PHE A 68 4.30 16.48 -17.28
CA PHE A 68 4.91 15.21 -17.72
C PHE A 68 5.09 14.25 -16.53
N HIS A 69 5.68 14.71 -15.43
CA HIS A 69 5.88 13.89 -14.23
C HIS A 69 4.57 13.48 -13.56
N GLN A 70 3.57 14.38 -13.53
CA GLN A 70 2.23 14.06 -13.06
C GLN A 70 1.57 12.97 -13.91
N SER A 71 1.65 13.09 -15.25
CA SER A 71 1.10 12.11 -16.19
C SER A 71 1.79 10.75 -16.07
N PHE A 72 3.10 10.77 -15.87
CA PHE A 72 3.89 9.56 -15.67
C PHE A 72 3.55 8.88 -14.34
N SER A 73 3.45 9.66 -13.25
CA SER A 73 2.99 9.17 -11.94
C SER A 73 1.60 8.54 -12.02
N MET A 74 0.65 9.21 -12.69
CA MET A 74 -0.70 8.71 -12.92
C MET A 74 -0.67 7.39 -13.70
N SER A 75 0.13 7.30 -14.75
CA SER A 75 0.26 6.05 -15.53
C SER A 75 0.81 4.91 -14.66
N ILE A 76 1.77 5.18 -13.79
CA ILE A 76 2.29 4.18 -12.85
C ILE A 76 1.21 3.71 -11.86
N ILE A 77 0.55 4.65 -11.19
CA ILE A 77 -0.41 4.35 -10.12
C ILE A 77 -1.69 3.71 -10.68
N CYS A 78 -2.25 4.27 -11.76
CA CYS A 78 -3.57 3.90 -12.27
C CYS A 78 -3.52 2.78 -13.32
N ILE A 79 -2.41 2.59 -14.03
CA ILE A 79 -2.31 1.61 -15.12
C ILE A 79 -1.32 0.52 -14.75
N PHE A 80 -0.04 0.86 -14.57
CA PHE A 80 1.00 -0.16 -14.42
C PHE A 80 0.88 -0.96 -13.13
N ALA A 81 0.54 -0.33 -12.00
CA ALA A 81 0.41 -1.04 -10.73
C ALA A 81 -0.79 -2.02 -10.72
N PRO A 82 -2.02 -1.64 -11.13
CA PRO A 82 -3.11 -2.58 -11.30
C PRO A 82 -2.83 -3.67 -12.34
N LEU A 83 -2.19 -3.32 -13.46
CA LEU A 83 -1.79 -4.28 -14.49
C LEU A 83 -0.80 -5.31 -13.95
N LEU A 84 0.19 -4.89 -13.14
CA LEU A 84 1.14 -5.78 -12.50
C LEU A 84 0.42 -6.78 -11.58
N VAL A 85 -0.50 -6.30 -10.74
CA VAL A 85 -1.33 -7.18 -9.89
C VAL A 85 -2.10 -8.19 -10.74
N PHE A 86 -2.74 -7.71 -11.80
CA PHE A 86 -3.50 -8.56 -12.72
C PHE A 86 -2.61 -9.64 -13.35
N LEU A 87 -1.43 -9.27 -13.86
CA LEU A 87 -0.47 -10.21 -14.44
C LEU A 87 0.01 -11.25 -13.43
N ILE A 88 0.28 -10.84 -12.18
CA ILE A 88 0.64 -11.78 -11.10
C ILE A 88 -0.50 -12.78 -10.86
N LEU A 89 -1.75 -12.31 -10.80
CA LEU A 89 -2.92 -13.19 -10.60
C LEU A 89 -3.12 -14.16 -11.78
N VAL A 90 -2.98 -13.67 -13.02
CA VAL A 90 -3.05 -14.51 -14.22
C VAL A 90 -1.93 -15.56 -14.21
N TYR A 91 -0.71 -15.18 -13.84
CA TYR A 91 0.41 -16.11 -13.72
C TYR A 91 0.15 -17.19 -12.66
N GLN A 92 -0.34 -16.79 -11.48
CA GLN A 92 -0.70 -17.74 -10.42
C GLN A 92 -1.80 -18.71 -10.89
N SER A 93 -2.82 -18.20 -11.55
CA SER A 93 -3.94 -19.02 -12.05
C SER A 93 -3.53 -19.96 -13.20
N LYS A 94 -2.86 -19.44 -14.23
CA LYS A 94 -2.60 -20.17 -15.48
C LYS A 94 -1.30 -20.96 -15.51
N VAL A 95 -0.31 -20.59 -14.69
CA VAL A 95 1.01 -21.23 -14.71
C VAL A 95 1.26 -22.01 -13.42
N VAL A 96 1.02 -21.40 -12.26
CA VAL A 96 1.36 -22.04 -10.97
C VAL A 96 0.34 -23.09 -10.54
N LEU A 97 -0.95 -22.79 -10.66
CA LEU A 97 -2.04 -23.64 -10.12
C LEU A 97 -2.75 -24.52 -11.14
N LYS A 98 -2.56 -24.27 -12.45
CA LYS A 98 -3.32 -24.92 -13.53
C LYS A 98 -3.38 -26.44 -13.40
N ASP A 99 -2.23 -27.06 -13.18
CA ASP A 99 -2.08 -28.53 -13.15
C ASP A 99 -1.67 -29.04 -11.76
N LYS A 100 -1.92 -28.25 -10.69
CA LYS A 100 -1.51 -28.55 -9.32
C LYS A 100 -2.68 -28.38 -8.33
N PRO A 101 -3.67 -29.30 -8.35
CA PRO A 101 -4.87 -29.20 -7.48
C PRO A 101 -4.50 -29.24 -5.99
N GLU A 102 -3.51 -30.04 -5.60
CA GLU A 102 -3.01 -30.13 -4.23
C GLU A 102 -2.49 -28.78 -3.70
N LEU A 103 -1.81 -27.99 -4.55
CA LEU A 103 -1.36 -26.65 -4.16
C LEU A 103 -2.54 -25.71 -3.92
N ARG A 104 -3.59 -25.81 -4.74
CA ARG A 104 -4.79 -24.98 -4.61
C ARG A 104 -5.55 -25.29 -3.31
N GLU A 105 -5.67 -26.57 -2.96
CA GLU A 105 -6.29 -27.02 -1.71
C GLU A 105 -5.48 -26.61 -0.48
N ASN A 106 -4.16 -26.62 -0.59
CA ASN A 106 -3.26 -26.16 0.47
C ASN A 106 -3.23 -24.63 0.65
N ARG A 107 -3.62 -23.86 -0.37
CA ARG A 107 -3.70 -22.39 -0.31
C ARG A 107 -5.10 -21.91 0.06
N THR A 108 -5.49 -22.20 1.30
CA THR A 108 -6.74 -21.74 1.91
C THR A 108 -6.47 -20.97 3.20
N ILE A 109 -7.41 -20.14 3.64
CA ILE A 109 -7.30 -19.41 4.90
C ILE A 109 -7.18 -20.37 6.10
N ILE A 110 -7.83 -21.53 6.06
CA ILE A 110 -7.76 -22.55 7.12
C ILE A 110 -6.32 -23.07 7.23
N LYS A 111 -5.74 -23.51 6.11
CA LYS A 111 -4.34 -23.98 6.08
C LYS A 111 -3.35 -22.88 6.45
N PHE A 112 -3.62 -21.64 6.07
CA PHE A 112 -2.84 -20.49 6.50
C PHE A 112 -2.86 -20.31 8.02
N LEU A 113 -4.04 -20.38 8.64
CA LEU A 113 -4.20 -20.24 10.10
C LEU A 113 -3.59 -21.42 10.86
N GLU A 114 -3.75 -22.65 10.37
CA GLU A 114 -3.09 -23.84 10.92
C GLU A 114 -1.56 -23.68 10.91
N LYS A 115 -1.00 -23.23 9.78
CA LYS A 115 0.44 -22.97 9.65
C LYS A 115 0.90 -21.83 10.56
N TYR A 116 0.13 -20.76 10.65
CA TYR A 116 0.40 -19.62 11.53
C TYR A 116 0.43 -20.07 13.00
N ASP A 117 -0.53 -20.90 13.41
CA ASP A 117 -0.62 -21.41 14.78
C ASP A 117 0.52 -22.37 15.10
N TYR A 118 0.85 -23.30 14.20
CA TYR A 118 2.00 -24.19 14.36
C TYR A 118 3.32 -23.41 14.52
N MET A 119 3.55 -22.41 13.67
CA MET A 119 4.76 -21.58 13.75
C MET A 119 4.81 -20.74 15.03
N ASN A 120 3.67 -20.20 15.49
CA ASN A 120 3.63 -19.41 16.72
C ASN A 120 3.68 -20.26 18.00
N VAL A 121 3.04 -21.43 18.05
CA VAL A 121 3.13 -22.35 19.21
C VAL A 121 4.57 -22.82 19.42
N ASN A 122 5.29 -23.12 18.33
CA ASN A 122 6.72 -23.44 18.40
C ASN A 122 7.58 -22.22 18.81
N GLN A 123 7.14 -21.00 18.52
CA GLN A 123 7.78 -19.78 19.01
C GLN A 123 7.42 -19.43 20.47
N ILE A 124 6.29 -19.88 21.00
CA ILE A 124 5.87 -19.66 22.40
C ILE A 124 6.53 -20.67 23.34
N ASN A 125 6.68 -21.92 22.89
CA ASN A 125 7.39 -22.97 23.66
C ASN A 125 8.89 -22.68 23.80
N ASN A 126 9.47 -21.94 22.85
CA ASN A 126 10.72 -21.23 23.09
C ASN A 126 10.40 -19.94 23.84
N LYS A 127 10.69 -19.87 25.16
CA LYS A 127 10.45 -18.69 26.03
C LYS A 127 10.95 -17.32 25.51
N SER A 128 11.60 -17.28 24.34
CA SER A 128 11.83 -16.08 23.55
C SER A 128 10.61 -15.74 22.68
N TYR A 129 9.48 -15.34 23.27
CA TYR A 129 8.53 -14.48 22.54
C TYR A 129 9.25 -13.14 22.34
N SER A 130 10.06 -13.14 21.28
CA SER A 130 11.39 -12.51 21.27
C SER A 130 11.32 -11.06 20.82
N LEU A 131 12.09 -10.21 21.47
CA LEU A 131 12.41 -8.85 21.00
C LEU A 131 12.70 -8.76 19.50
N ARG A 132 13.21 -9.84 18.88
CA ARG A 132 13.49 -9.96 17.44
C ARG A 132 12.24 -9.84 16.55
N THR A 133 11.10 -10.45 16.88
CA THR A 133 9.87 -10.35 16.07
C THR A 133 9.23 -8.97 16.19
N ASP A 134 9.22 -8.41 17.40
CA ASP A 134 8.76 -7.03 17.63
C ASP A 134 9.69 -6.00 16.97
N PHE A 135 11.01 -6.25 16.94
CA PHE A 135 12.00 -5.43 16.25
C PHE A 135 11.83 -5.48 14.73
N HIS A 136 11.64 -6.67 14.14
CA HIS A 136 11.34 -6.79 12.70
C HIS A 136 10.05 -6.04 12.35
N ARG A 137 8.99 -6.20 13.16
CA ARG A 137 7.73 -5.46 12.93
C ARG A 137 7.92 -3.95 12.99
N LYS A 138 8.68 -3.43 13.97
CA LYS A 138 9.00 -2.01 14.07
C LYS A 138 9.83 -1.49 12.89
N ILE A 139 10.80 -2.26 12.39
CA ILE A 139 11.57 -1.89 11.19
C ILE A 139 10.64 -1.71 9.98
N PHE A 140 9.70 -2.65 9.76
CA PHE A 140 8.74 -2.53 8.66
C PHE A 140 7.83 -1.29 8.78
N HIS A 141 7.57 -0.80 9.99
CA HIS A 141 6.85 0.47 10.20
C HIS A 141 7.72 1.71 9.98
N LEU A 142 9.04 1.63 10.15
CA LEU A 142 9.96 2.73 9.87
C LEU A 142 10.32 2.84 8.37
N LEU A 143 10.15 1.74 7.62
CA LEU A 143 10.52 1.66 6.22
C LEU A 143 9.89 2.77 5.35
N PRO A 144 8.58 3.09 5.45
CA PRO A 144 8.01 4.16 4.63
C PRO A 144 8.66 5.52 4.89
N GLY A 145 8.92 5.86 6.16
CA GLY A 145 9.60 7.10 6.53
C GLY A 145 11.05 7.15 6.02
N LEU A 146 11.78 6.04 6.16
CA LEU A 146 13.15 5.92 5.65
C LEU A 146 13.20 6.10 4.12
N VAL A 147 12.26 5.49 3.40
CA VAL A 147 12.15 5.63 1.94
C VAL A 147 11.89 7.09 1.55
N ILE A 148 10.99 7.78 2.25
CA ILE A 148 10.73 9.22 2.02
C ILE A 148 12.02 10.05 2.19
N ILE A 149 12.78 9.81 3.26
CA ILE A 149 14.04 10.53 3.52
C ILE A 149 15.05 10.25 2.40
N ILE A 150 15.24 9.00 2.00
CA ILE A 150 16.17 8.62 0.94
C ILE A 150 15.79 9.27 -0.39
N LEU A 151 14.51 9.23 -0.76
CA LEU A 151 14.01 9.84 -2.00
C LEU A 151 14.19 11.35 -2.01
N ARG A 152 13.97 12.02 -0.86
CA ARG A 152 14.19 13.47 -0.74
C ARG A 152 15.67 13.83 -0.87
N ILE A 153 16.55 13.11 -0.16
CA ILE A 153 18.00 13.32 -0.25
C ILE A 153 18.46 13.11 -1.69
N PHE A 154 17.99 12.06 -2.36
CA PHE A 154 18.27 11.81 -3.77
C PHE A 154 17.82 12.99 -4.65
N ALA A 155 16.59 13.46 -4.47
CA ALA A 155 16.04 14.52 -5.31
C ALA A 155 16.73 15.88 -5.13
N ILE A 156 17.13 16.24 -3.91
CA ILE A 156 17.80 17.52 -3.66
C ILE A 156 19.30 17.41 -3.96
N ASN A 157 19.99 16.45 -3.33
CA ASN A 157 21.46 16.44 -3.37
C ASN A 157 22.01 15.83 -4.66
N ILE A 158 21.32 14.85 -5.25
CA ILE A 158 21.81 14.15 -6.42
C ILE A 158 21.19 14.76 -7.68
N TRP A 159 19.87 14.85 -7.76
CA TRP A 159 19.19 15.36 -8.96
C TRP A 159 19.45 16.85 -9.21
N GLU A 160 19.12 17.72 -8.26
CA GLU A 160 19.37 19.16 -8.39
C GLU A 160 20.85 19.50 -8.17
N GLY A 161 21.47 18.95 -7.12
CA GLY A 161 22.87 19.27 -6.78
C GLY A 161 23.91 18.68 -7.74
N LEU A 162 24.15 17.37 -7.66
CA LEU A 162 25.27 16.73 -8.38
C LEU A 162 25.05 16.62 -9.89
N TRP A 163 23.81 16.37 -10.32
CA TRP A 163 23.49 16.15 -11.73
C TRP A 163 23.06 17.42 -12.46
N ASN A 164 22.69 18.49 -11.74
CA ASN A 164 22.06 19.70 -12.31
C ASN A 164 20.91 19.33 -13.26
N ALA A 165 20.16 18.27 -12.91
CA ALA A 165 19.11 17.73 -13.75
C ALA A 165 17.89 18.66 -13.81
N ASP A 166 17.72 19.53 -12.83
CA ASP A 166 16.76 20.63 -12.85
C ASP A 166 16.94 21.54 -14.06
N GLN A 167 18.18 21.80 -14.50
CA GLN A 167 18.48 22.62 -15.67
C GLN A 167 18.09 21.94 -16.99
N VAL A 168 18.14 20.61 -17.02
CA VAL A 168 17.85 19.81 -18.23
C VAL A 168 16.36 19.47 -18.33
N TYR A 169 15.76 19.05 -17.22
CA TYR A 169 14.39 18.57 -17.18
C TYR A 169 13.38 19.66 -16.76
N GLY A 170 13.85 20.82 -16.29
CA GLY A 170 13.00 21.95 -15.89
C GLY A 170 12.17 21.67 -14.64
N VAL A 171 12.63 20.76 -13.78
CA VAL A 171 11.95 20.38 -12.53
C VAL A 171 12.95 20.44 -11.38
N SER A 172 12.63 21.25 -10.38
CA SER A 172 13.46 21.38 -9.17
C SER A 172 13.57 20.04 -8.42
N GLY A 173 14.61 19.88 -7.61
CA GLY A 173 14.77 18.72 -6.75
C GLY A 173 13.60 18.55 -5.77
N TYR A 174 12.98 19.66 -5.36
CA TYR A 174 11.78 19.62 -4.54
C TYR A 174 10.58 18.98 -5.27
N GLU A 175 10.27 19.47 -6.47
CA GLU A 175 9.15 18.96 -7.28
C GLU A 175 9.38 17.52 -7.71
N TYR A 176 10.61 17.18 -8.08
CA TYR A 176 10.99 15.82 -8.42
C TYR A 176 10.91 14.88 -7.21
N GLY A 177 11.32 15.34 -6.03
CA GLY A 177 11.17 14.60 -4.77
C GLY A 177 9.70 14.33 -4.44
N MET A 178 8.83 15.33 -4.58
CA MET A 178 7.37 15.17 -4.43
C MET A 178 6.82 14.15 -5.41
N PHE A 179 7.20 14.23 -6.68
CA PHE A 179 6.85 13.23 -7.69
C PHE A 179 7.24 11.80 -7.26
N LEU A 180 8.49 11.59 -6.83
CA LEU A 180 8.97 10.26 -6.43
C LEU A 180 8.22 9.73 -5.19
N ILE A 181 8.10 10.56 -4.15
CA ILE A 181 7.46 10.19 -2.88
C ILE A 181 6.00 9.82 -3.12
N LEU A 182 5.25 10.66 -3.85
CA LEU A 182 3.84 10.41 -4.15
C LEU A 182 3.67 9.17 -5.01
N THR A 183 4.46 9.04 -6.08
CA THR A 183 4.38 7.89 -7.00
C THR A 183 4.62 6.57 -6.27
N ILE A 184 5.71 6.48 -5.50
CA ILE A 184 6.07 5.26 -4.77
C ILE A 184 5.07 5.00 -3.64
N GLY A 185 4.69 6.03 -2.88
CA GLY A 185 3.74 5.91 -1.78
C GLY A 185 2.37 5.42 -2.23
N TYR A 186 1.77 6.08 -3.22
CA TYR A 186 0.44 5.74 -3.73
C TYR A 186 0.46 4.38 -4.44
N THR A 187 1.51 4.08 -5.22
CA THR A 187 1.67 2.75 -5.84
C THR A 187 1.75 1.65 -4.80
N GLY A 188 2.58 1.83 -3.76
CA GLY A 188 2.70 0.88 -2.67
C GLY A 188 1.36 0.61 -1.98
N VAL A 189 0.59 1.67 -1.70
CA VAL A 189 -0.74 1.57 -1.10
C VAL A 189 -1.73 0.80 -1.99
N VAL A 190 -1.73 1.05 -3.30
CA VAL A 190 -2.56 0.29 -4.26
C VAL A 190 -2.17 -1.20 -4.26
N LEU A 191 -0.88 -1.52 -4.25
CA LEU A 191 -0.40 -2.91 -4.19
C LEU A 191 -0.79 -3.61 -2.88
N PHE A 192 -0.69 -2.93 -1.73
CA PHE A 192 -1.15 -3.48 -0.46
C PHE A 192 -2.67 -3.65 -0.41
N ALA A 193 -3.44 -2.73 -1.01
CA ALA A 193 -4.89 -2.86 -1.12
C ALA A 193 -5.28 -4.10 -1.94
N ALA A 194 -4.61 -4.32 -3.07
CA ALA A 194 -4.81 -5.51 -3.89
C ALA A 194 -4.49 -6.80 -3.11
N LEU A 195 -3.39 -6.81 -2.37
CA LEU A 195 -3.04 -7.92 -1.49
C LEU A 195 -4.14 -8.19 -0.45
N ASP A 196 -4.68 -7.14 0.17
CA ASP A 196 -5.79 -7.27 1.12
C ASP A 196 -7.06 -7.80 0.46
N PHE A 197 -7.42 -7.36 -0.76
CA PHE A 197 -8.57 -7.91 -1.47
C PHE A 197 -8.42 -9.41 -1.77
N ILE A 198 -7.24 -9.84 -2.21
CA ILE A 198 -6.95 -11.27 -2.45
C ILE A 198 -7.01 -12.04 -1.13
N ARG A 199 -6.32 -11.56 -0.10
CA ARG A 199 -6.22 -12.21 1.21
C ARG A 199 -7.56 -12.28 1.92
N LEU A 200 -8.42 -11.27 1.80
CA LEU A 200 -9.73 -11.24 2.47
C LEU A 200 -10.84 -11.82 1.59
N SER A 201 -10.54 -12.23 0.35
CA SER A 201 -11.53 -12.81 -0.56
C SER A 201 -12.17 -14.11 -0.06
N PHE A 202 -11.59 -14.77 0.95
CA PHE A 202 -12.17 -15.97 1.57
C PHE A 202 -13.57 -15.74 2.16
N ILE A 203 -13.94 -14.49 2.45
CA ILE A 203 -15.31 -14.15 2.90
C ILE A 203 -16.35 -14.28 1.78
N PHE A 204 -15.94 -14.50 0.53
CA PHE A 204 -16.83 -14.69 -0.61
C PHE A 204 -16.72 -16.13 -1.12
N GLU A 205 -17.60 -17.02 -0.66
CA GLU A 205 -17.58 -18.44 -1.05
C GLU A 205 -17.49 -18.68 -2.57
N LYS A 206 -18.29 -17.95 -3.35
CA LYS A 206 -18.37 -18.11 -4.82
C LYS A 206 -17.26 -17.43 -5.61
N SER A 207 -16.57 -16.45 -5.02
CA SER A 207 -15.53 -15.64 -5.69
C SER A 207 -14.24 -15.59 -4.89
N ASN A 208 -13.96 -16.67 -4.15
CA ASN A 208 -12.77 -16.80 -3.33
C ASN A 208 -11.54 -16.98 -4.22
N ILE A 209 -10.68 -15.96 -4.25
CA ILE A 209 -9.43 -15.95 -5.01
C ILE A 209 -8.21 -16.10 -4.11
N TYR A 210 -8.39 -16.47 -2.83
CA TYR A 210 -7.31 -16.61 -1.86
C TYR A 210 -6.21 -17.56 -2.35
N SER A 211 -6.58 -18.63 -3.05
CA SER A 211 -5.63 -19.59 -3.62
C SER A 211 -4.62 -18.96 -4.60
N LEU A 212 -4.95 -17.81 -5.20
CA LEU A 212 -4.05 -17.06 -6.08
C LEU A 212 -2.97 -16.28 -5.32
N LEU A 213 -3.03 -16.22 -3.98
CA LEU A 213 -1.99 -15.59 -3.17
C LEU A 213 -0.66 -16.37 -3.32
N PRO A 214 0.43 -15.72 -3.78
CA PRO A 214 1.74 -16.37 -3.87
C PRO A 214 2.27 -16.83 -2.50
N ASP A 215 2.95 -17.98 -2.46
CA ASP A 215 3.50 -18.54 -1.21
C ASP A 215 4.52 -17.61 -0.55
N CYS A 216 5.30 -16.86 -1.34
CA CYS A 216 6.26 -15.89 -0.80
C CYS A 216 5.54 -14.80 0.03
N LEU A 217 4.41 -14.29 -0.47
CA LEU A 217 3.59 -13.30 0.23
C LEU A 217 2.86 -13.94 1.41
N SER A 218 2.31 -15.14 1.25
CA SER A 218 1.70 -15.88 2.37
C SER A 218 2.69 -16.10 3.52
N ASN A 219 3.92 -16.53 3.22
CA ASN A 219 4.97 -16.76 4.22
C ASN A 219 5.45 -15.46 4.86
N LEU A 220 5.49 -14.35 4.10
CA LEU A 220 5.79 -13.04 4.63
C LEU A 220 4.70 -12.59 5.62
N LEU A 221 3.43 -12.73 5.24
CA LEU A 221 2.29 -12.36 6.09
C LEU A 221 2.26 -13.13 7.41
N ILE A 222 2.57 -14.43 7.40
CA ILE A 222 2.67 -15.25 8.62
C ILE A 222 3.70 -14.68 9.60
N LYS A 223 4.79 -14.08 9.11
CA LYS A 223 5.86 -13.51 9.93
C LYS A 223 5.54 -12.10 10.43
N THR A 224 4.64 -11.38 9.76
CA THR A 224 4.42 -9.95 10.01
C THR A 224 3.11 -9.64 10.72
N LEU A 225 2.04 -10.41 10.45
CA LEU A 225 0.71 -10.13 11.00
C LEU A 225 0.55 -10.72 12.40
N LYS A 226 -0.19 -10.01 13.26
CA LYS A 226 -0.73 -10.59 14.50
C LYS A 226 -1.97 -11.43 14.19
N ARG A 227 -2.30 -12.36 15.08
CA ARG A 227 -3.47 -13.26 14.92
C ARG A 227 -4.78 -12.50 14.67
N ASN A 228 -4.99 -11.41 15.40
CA ASN A 228 -6.21 -10.59 15.28
C ASN A 228 -6.24 -9.79 13.95
N GLU A 229 -5.08 -9.58 13.31
CA GLU A 229 -4.96 -8.84 12.04
C GLU A 229 -5.24 -9.72 10.81
N ASN A 230 -5.44 -11.04 11.00
CA ASN A 230 -5.82 -11.95 9.91
C ASN A 230 -7.22 -11.64 9.34
N TYR A 231 -8.05 -10.93 10.11
CA TYR A 231 -9.41 -10.51 9.72
C TYR A 231 -9.54 -8.98 9.56
N GLU A 232 -8.41 -8.27 9.52
CA GLU A 232 -8.36 -6.81 9.34
C GLU A 232 -7.50 -6.45 8.14
N PHE A 233 -7.69 -5.27 7.56
CA PHE A 233 -6.79 -4.75 6.52
C PHE A 233 -5.37 -4.55 7.04
N THR A 234 -4.38 -4.64 6.16
CA THR A 234 -2.97 -4.55 6.54
C THR A 234 -2.62 -3.13 7.02
N LYS A 235 -2.02 -3.03 8.21
CA LYS A 235 -1.70 -1.75 8.86
C LYS A 235 -0.73 -0.85 8.08
N ASN A 236 0.06 -1.42 7.18
CA ASN A 236 0.98 -0.66 6.33
C ASN A 236 0.22 0.32 5.41
N THR A 237 -0.95 -0.08 4.89
CA THR A 237 -1.82 0.79 4.10
C THR A 237 -2.26 2.00 4.92
N VAL A 238 -2.65 1.77 6.17
CA VAL A 238 -3.09 2.83 7.10
C VAL A 238 -1.96 3.81 7.40
N LEU A 239 -0.76 3.27 7.66
CA LEU A 239 0.42 4.09 7.94
C LEU A 239 0.73 5.02 6.77
N VAL A 240 0.82 4.50 5.55
CA VAL A 240 1.15 5.33 4.37
C VAL A 240 0.03 6.32 4.08
N LEU A 241 -1.25 5.92 4.15
CA LEU A 241 -2.36 6.85 3.94
C LEU A 241 -2.42 7.94 5.01
N SER A 242 -2.06 7.64 6.27
CA SER A 242 -2.00 8.65 7.34
C SER A 242 -0.87 9.66 7.16
N LEU A 243 0.20 9.29 6.45
CA LEU A 243 1.29 10.20 6.10
C LEU A 243 0.87 11.21 5.03
N VAL A 244 -0.13 10.91 4.20
CA VAL A 244 -0.57 11.80 3.11
C VAL A 244 -1.11 13.14 3.65
N PRO A 245 -2.07 13.19 4.57
CA PRO A 245 -2.50 14.46 5.18
C PRO A 245 -1.34 15.18 5.89
N MET A 246 -0.47 14.44 6.59
CA MET A 246 0.67 15.04 7.29
C MET A 246 1.64 15.72 6.32
N LEU A 247 2.00 15.05 5.22
CA LEU A 247 2.82 15.60 4.16
C LEU A 247 2.14 16.78 3.48
N PHE A 248 0.82 16.72 3.29
CA PHE A 248 0.04 17.80 2.71
C PHE A 248 0.06 19.06 3.59
N PHE A 249 -0.17 18.92 4.90
CA PHE A 249 -0.12 20.03 5.84
C PHE A 249 1.29 20.54 6.08
N TYR A 250 2.31 19.67 6.08
CA TYR A 250 3.71 20.10 6.10
C TYR A 250 4.06 20.89 4.85
N HIS A 251 3.62 20.45 3.66
CA HIS A 251 3.77 21.20 2.42
C HIS A 251 3.08 22.57 2.50
N LEU A 252 1.86 22.64 3.04
CA LEU A 252 1.15 23.91 3.28
C LEU A 252 1.87 24.81 4.31
N GLY A 253 2.42 24.19 5.36
CA GLY A 253 3.10 24.83 6.47
C GLY A 253 4.56 25.19 6.21
N SER A 254 5.19 24.64 5.16
CA SER A 254 6.56 24.98 4.72
C SER A 254 6.68 26.35 4.05
N LEU A 255 5.57 27.11 3.99
CA LEU A 255 5.56 28.57 3.98
C LEU A 255 6.10 29.18 5.30
N LEU A 256 6.35 28.37 6.33
CA LEU A 256 7.21 28.66 7.47
C LEU A 256 8.47 27.76 7.41
N PRO A 257 9.68 28.34 7.49
CA PRO A 257 10.92 27.58 7.43
C PRO A 257 11.14 26.91 8.78
N LEU A 258 11.34 25.58 8.82
CA LEU A 258 12.16 24.85 9.80
C LEU A 258 11.88 23.34 9.72
N LEU A 259 12.74 22.62 8.97
CA LEU A 259 13.40 21.34 9.31
C LEU A 259 14.18 20.81 8.09
#